data_AF-A0A2G9UAV5-F1
#
_entry.id   AF-A0A2G9UAV5-F1
#
_cell.length_a   1.000
_cell.length_b   1.000
_cell.length_c   1.000
_cell.angle_alpha   90.00
_cell.angle_beta   90.00
_cell.angle_gamma   90.00
#
_symmetry.space_group_name_H-M   'P 1'
#
loop_
_entity.id
_entity.type
_entity.pdbx_description
1 polymer ?
#
loop_
_entity_poly.entity_id
_entity_poly.type
_entity_poly.pdbx_seq_one_letter_code
_entity_poly.pdbx_strand_id
1 'polypeptide(L)'
;MTTVTKPSSLSFRNLLSFWIFGLCNNFAYSVMLSAAQDILNKHKGEDPIEDNVTDSSCVEDITYRICSPTSTGVVLICNILPGLCVKVLCPLVMHRIPFWVRHTLVCVAQASSLFITAFADSVPIALFGVCLGSFSSGLGETTYLGLAGHYSK
;
A
#
# COMPACT_ATOMS: atom_id res chain seq x y z
N MET A 1 41.84 2.42 21.76
CA MET A 1 40.37 2.28 21.88
C MET A 1 39.78 3.68 21.99
N THR A 2 39.51 4.32 20.85
CA THR A 2 38.96 5.67 20.79
C THR A 2 37.43 5.57 20.88
N THR A 3 36.87 5.90 22.04
CA THR A 3 35.43 6.08 22.21
C THR A 3 35.01 7.35 21.49
N VAL A 4 34.64 7.22 20.22
CA VAL A 4 33.99 8.30 19.47
C VAL A 4 32.60 8.48 20.06
N THR A 5 32.42 9.49 20.91
CA THR A 5 31.11 9.93 21.39
C THR A 5 30.32 10.49 20.21
N LYS A 6 29.42 9.66 19.66
CA LYS A 6 28.50 10.05 18.59
C LYS A 6 27.61 11.20 19.09
N PRO A 7 27.56 12.36 18.40
CA PRO A 7 26.75 13.50 18.86
C PRO A 7 25.26 13.12 18.90
N SER A 8 24.57 13.50 19.97
CA SER A 8 23.15 13.18 20.23
C SER A 8 22.19 13.61 19.11
N SER A 9 22.51 14.69 18.39
CA SER A 9 21.76 15.16 17.22
C SER A 9 21.83 14.19 16.03
N LEU A 10 22.90 13.41 15.90
CA LEU A 10 23.07 12.42 14.85
C LEU A 10 22.22 11.17 15.13
N SER A 11 21.96 10.83 16.39
CA SER A 11 21.01 9.76 16.73
C SER A 11 19.57 10.19 16.41
N PHE A 12 19.18 11.40 16.81
CA PHE A 12 17.84 11.93 16.54
C PHE A 12 17.55 12.07 15.04
N ARG A 13 18.51 12.56 14.23
CA ARG A 13 18.33 12.70 12.77
C ARG A 13 18.12 11.36 12.09
N ASN A 14 18.86 10.33 12.50
CA ASN A 14 18.70 8.99 11.95
C ASN A 14 17.37 8.37 12.41
N LEU A 15 17.00 8.54 13.68
CA LEU A 15 15.72 8.08 14.23
C LEU A 15 14.53 8.70 13.48
N LEU A 16 14.55 10.02 13.27
CA LEU A 16 13.53 10.72 12.51
C LEU A 16 13.47 10.23 11.06
N SER A 17 14.63 9.98 10.43
CA SER A 17 14.69 9.44 9.07
C SER A 17 14.06 8.05 8.99
N PHE A 18 14.41 7.14 9.91
CA PHE A 18 13.81 5.80 9.98
C PHE A 18 12.31 5.85 10.25
N TRP A 19 11.86 6.79 11.09
CA TRP A 19 10.45 6.98 11.40
C TRP A 19 9.67 7.43 10.16
N ILE A 20 10.16 8.45 9.45
CA ILE A 20 9.52 8.94 8.21
C ILE A 20 9.53 7.85 7.14
N PHE A 21 10.66 7.18 6.91
CA PHE A 21 10.73 6.14 5.88
C PHE A 21 9.86 4.93 6.18
N GLY A 22 9.81 4.50 7.44
CA GLY A 22 8.91 3.44 7.89
C GLY A 22 7.43 3.82 7.78
N LEU A 23 7.10 5.08 8.08
CA LEU A 23 5.75 5.61 7.91
C LEU A 23 5.34 5.71 6.45
N CYS A 24 6.15 6.30 5.59
CA CYS A 24 5.82 6.46 4.17
C CYS A 24 5.57 5.10 3.50
N ASN A 25 6.31 4.07 3.89
CA ASN A 25 6.14 2.71 3.37
C ASN A 25 4.80 2.06 3.75
N ASN A 26 4.30 2.35 4.96
CA ASN A 26 3.01 1.86 5.44
C ASN A 26 1.85 2.80 5.11
N PHE A 27 2.12 4.06 4.84
CA PHE A 27 1.11 5.06 4.52
C PHE A 27 0.36 4.69 3.24
N ALA A 28 1.09 4.31 2.19
CA ALA A 28 0.49 3.92 0.92
C ALA A 28 -0.44 2.70 1.07
N TYR A 29 -0.06 1.73 1.91
CA TYR A 29 -0.90 0.57 2.26
C TYR A 29 -2.23 1.00 2.91
N SER A 30 -2.16 1.94 3.87
CA SER A 30 -3.35 2.45 4.56
C SER A 30 -4.29 3.24 3.63
N VAL A 31 -3.72 4.02 2.71
CA VAL A 31 -4.47 4.74 1.68
C VAL A 31 -5.22 3.75 0.78
N MET A 32 -4.57 2.67 0.33
CA MET A 32 -5.20 1.65 -0.51
C MET A 32 -6.32 0.89 0.20
N LEU A 33 -6.16 0.57 1.50
CA LEU A 33 -7.23 -0.04 2.30
C LEU A 33 -8.43 0.91 2.44
N SER A 34 -8.17 2.19 2.73
CA SER A 34 -9.22 3.18 2.89
C SER A 34 -9.97 3.42 1.57
N ALA A 35 -9.27 3.38 0.45
CA ALA A 35 -9.83 3.53 -0.89
C ALA A 35 -10.43 2.23 -1.46
N ALA A 36 -10.41 1.11 -0.74
CA ALA A 36 -10.80 -0.19 -1.30
C ALA A 36 -12.27 -0.23 -1.75
N GLN A 37 -13.18 0.43 -1.02
CA GLN A 37 -14.57 0.57 -1.42
C GLN A 37 -14.73 1.53 -2.60
N ASP A 38 -13.99 2.64 -2.61
CA ASP A 38 -14.03 3.62 -3.69
C ASP A 38 -13.54 3.02 -5.03
N ILE A 39 -12.47 2.22 -4.98
CA ILE A 39 -11.96 1.48 -6.15
C ILE A 39 -13.05 0.58 -6.73
N LEU A 40 -13.88 -0.06 -5.91
CA LEU A 40 -14.95 -0.94 -6.40
C LEU A 40 -16.19 -0.18 -6.85
N ASN A 41 -16.55 0.90 -6.16
CA ASN A 41 -17.71 1.71 -6.48
C ASN A 41 -17.52 2.52 -7.77
N LYS A 42 -16.29 2.98 -8.07
CA LYS A 42 -15.95 3.68 -9.33
C LYS A 42 -16.24 2.83 -10.59
N HIS A 43 -16.32 1.51 -10.45
CA HIS A 43 -16.51 0.58 -11.56
C HIS A 43 -17.86 -0.16 -11.52
N LYS A 44 -18.75 0.18 -10.57
CA LYS A 44 -20.17 -0.16 -10.69
C LYS A 44 -20.74 0.78 -11.76
N GLY A 45 -21.17 0.23 -12.89
CA GLY A 45 -21.83 1.02 -13.93
C GLY A 45 -23.03 1.77 -13.34
N GLU A 46 -23.35 2.94 -13.90
CA GLU A 46 -24.55 3.73 -13.57
C GLU A 46 -25.77 2.80 -13.42
N ASP A 47 -26.31 2.72 -12.21
CA ASP A 47 -27.56 2.03 -11.96
C ASP A 47 -28.70 2.80 -12.66
N PRO A 48 -29.60 2.13 -13.41
CA PRO A 48 -30.72 2.79 -14.09
C PRO A 48 -31.89 3.16 -13.16
N ILE A 49 -31.62 3.43 -11.87
CA ILE A 49 -32.67 3.67 -10.89
C ILE A 49 -32.48 5.08 -10.30
N GLU A 50 -32.93 6.06 -11.08
CA GLU A 50 -33.30 7.40 -10.63
C GLU A 50 -34.61 7.30 -9.83
N ASP A 51 -34.62 6.58 -8.73
CA ASP A 51 -35.77 6.59 -7.83
C ASP A 51 -35.72 7.90 -7.05
N ASN A 52 -36.61 8.83 -7.39
CA ASN A 52 -36.95 10.01 -6.60
C ASN A 52 -37.41 9.58 -5.20
N VAL A 53 -36.48 9.30 -4.29
CA VAL A 53 -36.74 8.99 -2.89
C VAL A 53 -37.15 10.27 -2.17
N THR A 54 -38.42 10.64 -2.32
CA THR A 54 -39.07 11.70 -1.54
C THR A 54 -40.10 11.13 -0.57
N ASP A 55 -40.05 9.84 -0.25
CA ASP A 55 -41.04 9.22 0.62
C ASP A 55 -40.39 8.38 1.73
N SER A 56 -40.74 8.74 2.97
CA SER A 56 -40.26 8.15 4.22
C SER A 56 -40.97 6.84 4.53
N SER A 57 -40.96 5.89 3.60
CA SER A 57 -41.57 4.58 3.76
C SER A 57 -40.48 3.49 3.86
N CYS A 58 -40.56 2.67 4.90
CA CYS A 58 -39.71 1.49 5.06
C CYS A 58 -40.00 0.53 3.89
N VAL A 59 -38.98 0.17 3.12
CA VAL A 59 -39.11 -0.79 2.01
C VAL A 59 -39.35 -2.18 2.59
N GLU A 60 -40.58 -2.69 2.47
CA GLU A 60 -40.97 -4.01 3.00
C GLU A 60 -40.27 -5.18 2.28
N ASP A 61 -39.82 -4.99 1.03
CA ASP A 61 -39.16 -6.03 0.25
C ASP A 61 -37.98 -5.51 -0.58
N ILE A 62 -36.80 -6.13 -0.41
CA ILE A 62 -35.60 -5.84 -1.20
C ILE A 62 -35.66 -6.63 -2.50
N THR A 63 -36.25 -6.05 -3.54
CA THR A 63 -36.47 -6.68 -4.86
C THR A 63 -35.16 -6.93 -5.64
N TYR A 64 -34.10 -6.16 -5.38
CA TYR A 64 -32.82 -6.33 -6.05
C TYR A 64 -31.64 -6.09 -5.11
N ARG A 65 -30.61 -6.95 -5.20
CA ARG A 65 -29.30 -6.72 -4.59
C ARG A 65 -28.28 -6.54 -5.70
N ILE A 66 -27.60 -5.39 -5.71
CA ILE A 66 -26.51 -5.11 -6.64
C ILE A 66 -25.26 -5.89 -6.19
N CYS A 67 -25.09 -7.09 -6.70
CA CYS A 67 -23.92 -7.92 -6.48
C CYS A 67 -22.80 -7.50 -7.44
N SER A 68 -21.71 -6.95 -6.91
CA SER A 68 -20.50 -6.75 -7.71
C SER A 68 -19.79 -8.09 -7.90
N PRO A 69 -19.34 -8.45 -9.12
CA PRO A 69 -18.57 -9.66 -9.34
C PRO A 69 -17.22 -9.65 -8.61
N THR A 70 -16.75 -8.47 -8.19
CA THR A 70 -15.49 -8.31 -7.44
C THR A 70 -15.78 -7.86 -6.01
N SER A 71 -15.37 -8.69 -5.04
CA SER A 71 -15.52 -8.41 -3.60
C SER A 71 -14.39 -7.51 -3.08
N THR A 72 -14.69 -6.66 -2.08
CA THR A 72 -13.69 -5.85 -1.36
C THR A 72 -12.53 -6.70 -0.84
N GLY A 73 -12.81 -7.95 -0.46
CA GLY A 73 -11.77 -8.89 -0.02
C GLY A 73 -10.65 -9.11 -1.04
N VAL A 74 -10.93 -9.01 -2.35
CA VAL A 74 -9.91 -9.14 -3.39
C VAL A 74 -8.89 -8.01 -3.30
N VAL A 75 -9.35 -6.77 -3.07
CA VAL A 75 -8.47 -5.61 -2.89
C VAL A 75 -7.57 -5.79 -1.66
N LEU A 76 -8.12 -6.30 -0.55
CA LEU A 76 -7.34 -6.59 0.67
C LEU A 76 -6.29 -7.68 0.44
N ILE A 77 -6.64 -8.75 -0.28
CA ILE A 77 -5.70 -9.84 -0.60
C ILE A 77 -4.58 -9.31 -1.51
N CYS A 78 -4.92 -8.56 -2.56
CA CYS A 78 -3.95 -7.90 -3.45
C CYS A 78 -3.01 -6.95 -2.70
N ASN A 79 -3.47 -6.35 -1.59
CA ASN A 79 -2.66 -5.44 -0.79
C ASN A 79 -1.68 -6.15 0.17
N ILE A 80 -1.91 -7.42 0.54
CA ILE A 80 -1.07 -8.15 1.50
C ILE A 80 -0.22 -9.24 0.84
N LEU A 81 -0.81 -10.02 -0.06
CA LEU A 81 -0.20 -11.23 -0.59
C LEU A 81 1.12 -10.98 -1.35
N PRO A 82 1.22 -9.98 -2.26
CA PRO A 82 2.47 -9.71 -2.98
C PRO A 82 3.60 -9.30 -2.04
N GLY A 83 3.32 -8.42 -1.07
CA GLY A 83 4.29 -8.02 -0.06
C GLY A 83 4.77 -9.18 0.81
N LEU A 84 3.89 -10.12 1.14
CA LEU A 84 4.26 -11.33 1.88
C LEU A 84 5.18 -12.25 1.07
N CYS A 85 4.90 -12.46 -0.22
CA CYS A 85 5.78 -13.20 -1.12
C CYS A 85 7.18 -12.57 -1.18
N VAL A 86 7.25 -11.24 -1.29
CA VAL A 86 8.53 -10.51 -1.28
C VAL A 86 9.29 -10.72 0.02
N LYS A 87 8.62 -10.64 1.17
CA LYS A 87 9.26 -10.83 2.48
C LYS A 87 9.88 -12.23 2.61
N VAL A 88 9.23 -13.26 2.06
CA VAL A 88 9.77 -14.62 2.02
C VAL A 88 10.97 -14.74 1.06
N LEU A 89 10.95 -14.04 -0.08
CA LEU A 89 12.02 -14.05 -1.08
C LEU A 89 13.22 -13.15 -0.71
N CYS A 90 13.01 -12.16 0.16
CA CYS A 90 14.00 -11.20 0.62
C CYS A 90 15.35 -11.82 1.02
N PRO A 91 15.43 -12.85 1.89
CA PRO A 91 16.69 -13.45 2.29
C PRO A 91 17.56 -13.96 1.12
N LEU A 92 16.96 -14.29 -0.02
CA LEU A 92 17.67 -14.77 -1.20
C LEU A 92 18.23 -13.63 -2.07
N VAL A 93 17.58 -12.47 -2.08
CA VAL A 93 17.89 -11.34 -2.97
C VAL A 93 18.73 -10.26 -2.26
N MET A 94 18.70 -10.22 -0.92
CA MET A 94 19.26 -9.13 -0.12
C MET A 94 20.80 -9.02 -0.19
N HIS A 95 21.51 -10.05 -0.64
CA HIS A 95 22.97 -10.00 -0.73
C HIS A 95 23.49 -9.28 -1.99
N ARG A 96 22.68 -9.08 -3.03
CA ARG A 96 23.16 -8.66 -4.37
C ARG A 96 22.94 -7.19 -4.75
N ILE A 97 22.22 -6.40 -3.96
CA ILE A 97 21.77 -5.05 -4.37
C ILE A 97 22.15 -4.00 -3.31
N PRO A 98 22.74 -2.85 -3.69
CA PRO A 98 23.08 -1.78 -2.75
C PRO A 98 21.84 -1.05 -2.21
N PHE A 99 21.94 -0.50 -0.98
CA PHE A 99 20.83 0.13 -0.26
C PHE A 99 20.18 1.29 -1.03
N TRP A 100 20.99 2.20 -1.59
CA TRP A 100 20.50 3.37 -2.33
C TRP A 100 19.59 2.98 -3.50
N VAL A 101 19.97 1.97 -4.28
CA VAL A 101 19.18 1.49 -5.42
C VAL A 101 17.85 0.89 -4.96
N ARG A 102 17.84 0.12 -3.86
CA ARG A 102 16.61 -0.45 -3.30
C ARG A 102 15.64 0.63 -2.86
N HIS A 103 16.13 1.62 -2.12
CA HIS A 103 15.29 2.70 -1.61
C HIS A 103 14.67 3.51 -2.75
N THR A 104 15.46 3.92 -3.74
CA THR A 104 14.96 4.65 -4.91
C THR A 104 13.93 3.81 -5.69
N LEU A 105 14.17 2.52 -5.89
CA LEU A 105 13.23 1.62 -6.57
C LEU A 105 11.89 1.54 -5.81
N VAL A 106 11.92 1.40 -4.48
CA VAL A 106 10.72 1.35 -3.64
C VAL A 106 9.93 2.66 -3.74
N CYS A 107 10.59 3.81 -3.63
CA CYS A 107 9.92 5.11 -3.72
C CYS A 107 9.26 5.33 -5.08
N VAL A 108 9.97 5.02 -6.18
CA VAL A 108 9.44 5.19 -7.54
C VAL A 108 8.30 4.20 -7.81
N ALA A 109 8.46 2.93 -7.43
CA ALA A 109 7.42 1.91 -7.61
C ALA A 109 6.19 2.19 -6.75
N GLN A 110 6.37 2.75 -5.54
CA GLN A 110 5.26 3.14 -4.68
C GLN A 110 4.51 4.34 -5.25
N ALA A 111 5.22 5.36 -5.73
CA ALA A 111 4.59 6.51 -6.39
C ALA A 111 3.81 6.06 -7.64
N SER A 112 4.42 5.27 -8.52
CA SER A 112 3.77 4.78 -9.73
C SER A 112 2.53 3.92 -9.41
N SER A 113 2.57 3.10 -8.35
CA SER A 113 1.42 2.31 -7.91
C SER A 113 0.21 3.17 -7.57
N LEU A 114 0.40 4.26 -6.82
CA LEU A 114 -0.68 5.16 -6.43
C LEU A 114 -1.24 5.91 -7.65
N PHE A 115 -0.38 6.35 -8.56
CA PHE A 115 -0.80 6.96 -9.83
C PHE A 115 -1.62 5.98 -10.68
N ILE A 116 -1.16 4.74 -10.84
CA ILE A 116 -1.88 3.70 -11.61
C ILE A 116 -3.25 3.44 -10.98
N THR A 117 -3.33 3.27 -9.66
CA THR A 117 -4.61 3.03 -8.97
C THR A 117 -5.56 4.22 -9.08
N ALA A 118 -5.06 5.46 -8.99
CA ALA A 118 -5.89 6.66 -9.05
C ALA A 118 -6.53 6.87 -10.44
N PHE A 119 -5.75 6.68 -11.50
CA PHE A 119 -6.19 6.86 -12.89
C PHE A 119 -6.73 5.58 -13.53
N ALA A 120 -6.96 4.51 -12.77
CA ALA A 120 -7.50 3.29 -13.31
C ALA A 120 -8.96 3.46 -13.75
N ASP A 121 -9.23 3.08 -15.00
CA ASP A 121 -10.58 3.00 -15.60
C ASP A 121 -11.18 1.59 -15.53
N SER A 122 -10.37 0.60 -15.15
CA SER A 122 -10.82 -0.77 -14.97
C SER A 122 -10.33 -1.36 -13.65
N VAL A 123 -11.17 -2.20 -13.04
CA VAL A 123 -10.86 -2.98 -11.82
C VAL A 123 -9.52 -3.71 -11.91
N PRO A 124 -9.18 -4.47 -12.98
CA PRO A 124 -7.90 -5.16 -13.05
C PRO A 124 -6.69 -4.22 -13.07
N ILE A 125 -6.80 -3.04 -13.70
CA ILE A 125 -5.71 -2.04 -13.72
C ILE A 125 -5.55 -1.42 -12.33
N ALA A 126 -6.65 -1.14 -11.64
CA ALA A 126 -6.62 -0.65 -10.25
C ALA A 126 -5.96 -1.67 -9.31
N LEU A 127 -6.36 -2.95 -9.42
CA LEU A 127 -5.79 -4.06 -8.65
C LEU A 127 -4.32 -4.29 -8.97
N PHE A 128 -3.91 -4.12 -10.23
CA PHE A 128 -2.50 -4.17 -10.60
C PHE A 128 -1.69 -3.09 -9.90
N GLY A 129 -2.21 -1.86 -9.83
CA GLY A 129 -1.62 -0.78 -9.04
C GLY A 129 -1.50 -1.16 -7.56
N VAL A 130 -2.55 -1.73 -6.96
CA VAL A 130 -2.53 -2.20 -5.56
C VAL A 130 -1.47 -3.30 -5.35
N CYS A 131 -1.39 -4.28 -6.23
CA CYS A 131 -0.39 -5.34 -6.16
C CYS A 131 1.04 -4.81 -6.27
N LEU A 132 1.29 -3.86 -7.18
CA LEU A 132 2.58 -3.21 -7.34
C LEU A 132 2.98 -2.42 -6.09
N GLY A 133 2.00 -1.73 -5.48
CA GLY A 133 2.19 -1.03 -4.20
C GLY A 133 2.55 -2.00 -3.07
N SER A 134 1.83 -3.11 -2.96
CA SER A 134 2.10 -4.15 -1.95
C SER A 134 3.50 -4.77 -2.11
N PHE A 135 3.89 -5.08 -3.35
CA PHE A 135 5.23 -5.57 -3.68
C PHE A 135 6.32 -4.56 -3.27
N SER A 136 6.11 -3.29 -3.62
CA SER A 136 7.04 -2.19 -3.27
C SER A 136 7.18 -2.04 -1.75
N SER A 137 6.05 -2.02 -1.03
CA SER A 137 6.03 -1.88 0.43
C SER A 137 6.73 -3.05 1.13
N GLY A 138 6.57 -4.28 0.63
CA GLY A 138 7.31 -5.45 1.12
C GLY A 138 8.83 -5.33 0.94
N LEU A 139 9.30 -4.80 -0.20
CA LEU A 139 10.71 -4.52 -0.44
C LEU A 139 11.24 -3.39 0.45
N GLY A 140 10.43 -2.36 0.70
CA GLY A 140 10.79 -1.24 1.58
C GLY A 140 10.96 -1.67 3.03
N GLU A 141 10.00 -2.40 3.58
CA GLU A 141 10.01 -2.85 4.98
C GLU A 141 11.25 -3.70 5.29
N THR A 142 11.56 -4.65 4.42
CA THR A 142 12.76 -5.50 4.56
C THR A 142 14.06 -4.71 4.46
N THR A 143 14.09 -3.72 3.55
CA THR A 143 15.25 -2.84 3.36
C THR A 143 15.48 -1.93 4.59
N TYR A 144 14.44 -1.32 5.14
CA TYR A 144 14.55 -0.44 6.31
C TYR A 144 14.84 -1.21 7.58
N LEU A 145 14.23 -2.39 7.77
CA LEU A 145 14.49 -3.24 8.92
C LEU A 145 15.93 -3.77 8.93
N GLY A 146 16.45 -4.16 7.76
CA GLY A 146 17.85 -4.56 7.62
C GLY A 146 18.82 -3.40 7.92
N LEU A 147 18.45 -2.18 7.53
CA LEU A 147 19.27 -1.00 7.83
C LEU A 147 19.21 -0.62 9.33
N ALA A 148 18.05 -0.76 9.98
CA ALA A 148 17.88 -0.45 11.40
C ALA A 148 18.78 -1.31 12.30
N GLY A 149 19.11 -2.54 11.89
CA GLY A 149 20.07 -3.39 12.60
C GLY A 149 21.53 -2.89 12.54
N HIS A 150 21.87 -2.08 11.54
CA HIS A 150 23.23 -1.57 11.34
C HIS A 150 23.50 -0.26 12.11
N TYR A 151 22.47 0.52 12.44
CA TYR A 151 22.64 1.78 13.17
C TYR A 151 22.37 1.58 14.67
N SER A 152 23.36 1.92 15.50
CA SER A 152 23.18 1.91 16.97
C SER A 152 22.05 2.85 17.41
N LYS A 153 21.26 2.35 18.36
CA LYS A 153 20.27 3.09 19.15
C LYS A 153 20.91 4.32 19.79
#